data_AF-A0A7S2HPG1-F1
#
_entry.id   AF-A0A7S2HPG1-F1
#
_cell.length_a   1.000
_cell.length_b   1.000
_cell.length_c   1.000
_cell.angle_alpha   90.00
_cell.angle_beta   90.00
_cell.angle_gamma   90.00
#
_symmetry.space_group_name_H-M   'P 1'
#
loop_
_entity.id
_entity.type
_entity.pdbx_description
1 polymer ?
#
loop_
_entity_poly.entity_id
_entity_poly.type
_entity_poly.pdbx_seq_one_letter_code
_entity_poly.pdbx_strand_id
1 'polypeptide(L)'
;RGIPQDYLDLVSSGEGEKEEDLEGKAVPHVGHAIEARIYAEDPLRGFLPSTGPLLQYKEPPSSILVKGEQGQKEECQIRVDSGVTVGQTITQYYDPLISKLISYSPINRLDAIQGLAKACDSYVIEGLGGGHNVNFVQDVLRLQDFRDGNTPTNFIDVHYPDGFDGVVLNEKEMEELAVIGALIGEQRRNLLNYPPLPLLEGKEDDGKKEEGKAVIVCLGGMFGKAYRVSYAPDGNVVV
;
A
#
# COMPACT_ATOMS: atom_id res chain seq x y z
N ARG A 1 -19.27 0.82 -25.96
CA ARG A 1 -18.06 0.16 -25.40
C ARG A 1 -18.45 -0.32 -24.02
N GLY A 2 -18.67 -1.61 -23.86
CA GLY A 2 -19.32 -2.20 -22.69
C GLY A 2 -20.03 -3.48 -23.10
N ILE A 3 -20.47 -4.25 -22.11
CA ILE A 3 -21.28 -5.45 -22.29
C ILE A 3 -22.47 -5.09 -23.19
N PRO A 4 -22.74 -5.83 -24.28
CA PRO A 4 -23.88 -5.58 -25.16
C PRO A 4 -25.19 -5.47 -24.37
N GLN A 5 -26.05 -4.50 -24.69
CA GLN A 5 -27.28 -4.24 -23.92
C GLN A 5 -28.20 -5.47 -23.91
N ASP A 6 -28.24 -6.20 -25.02
CA ASP A 6 -28.95 -7.48 -25.14
C ASP A 6 -28.43 -8.53 -24.15
N TYR A 7 -27.15 -8.50 -23.79
CA TYR A 7 -26.60 -9.37 -22.76
C TYR A 7 -26.98 -8.90 -21.34
N LEU A 8 -27.04 -7.59 -21.09
CA LEU A 8 -27.49 -7.06 -19.78
C LEU A 8 -28.98 -7.34 -19.53
N ASP A 9 -29.80 -7.20 -20.58
CA ASP A 9 -31.23 -7.47 -20.54
C ASP A 9 -31.50 -8.97 -20.30
N LEU A 10 -30.67 -9.86 -20.86
CA LEU A 10 -30.72 -11.31 -20.64
C LEU A 10 -30.41 -11.71 -19.18
N VAL A 11 -29.40 -11.10 -18.55
CA VAL A 11 -29.02 -11.43 -17.16
C VAL A 11 -30.04 -10.87 -16.16
N SER A 12 -30.71 -9.78 -16.51
CA SER A 12 -31.63 -9.06 -15.61
C SER A 12 -33.08 -9.56 -15.64
N SER A 13 -33.50 -10.27 -16.69
CA SER A 13 -34.85 -10.83 -16.80
C SER A 13 -35.11 -12.02 -15.86
N GLY A 14 -34.06 -12.73 -15.42
CA GLY A 14 -34.17 -13.92 -14.57
C GLY A 14 -34.87 -15.12 -15.25
N GLU A 15 -35.41 -14.92 -16.44
CA GLU A 15 -35.96 -15.94 -17.32
C GLU A 15 -34.85 -16.31 -18.30
N GLY A 16 -34.18 -17.43 -18.05
CA GLY A 16 -33.15 -17.93 -18.95
C GLY A 16 -33.75 -18.24 -20.32
N GLU A 17 -33.46 -17.40 -21.32
CA GLU A 17 -33.54 -17.85 -22.71
C GLU A 17 -32.57 -19.03 -22.90
N LYS A 18 -32.94 -19.92 -23.83
CA LYS A 18 -32.18 -21.15 -24.06
C LYS A 18 -30.80 -20.80 -24.59
N GLU A 19 -29.80 -21.59 -24.21
CA GLU A 19 -28.39 -21.49 -24.65
C GLU A 19 -28.22 -21.34 -26.18
N GLU A 20 -29.21 -21.78 -26.95
CA GLU A 20 -29.35 -21.66 -28.41
C GLU A 20 -29.40 -20.20 -28.92
N ASP A 21 -29.88 -19.23 -28.11
CA ASP A 21 -29.98 -17.81 -28.51
C ASP A 21 -28.66 -17.02 -28.35
N LEU A 22 -27.64 -17.66 -27.79
CA LEU A 22 -26.29 -17.10 -27.56
C LEU A 22 -25.23 -17.63 -28.54
N GLU A 23 -25.60 -18.61 -29.37
CA GLU A 23 -24.67 -19.27 -30.28
C GLU A 23 -24.10 -18.26 -31.30
N GLY A 24 -22.81 -17.93 -31.16
CA GLY A 24 -22.08 -17.00 -32.05
C GLY A 24 -22.00 -15.54 -31.60
N LYS A 25 -22.59 -15.13 -30.48
CA LYS A 25 -22.42 -13.77 -29.92
C LYS A 25 -21.23 -13.71 -28.95
N ALA A 26 -20.07 -13.25 -29.43
CA ALA A 26 -18.88 -13.08 -28.59
C ALA A 26 -19.02 -11.85 -27.67
N VAL A 27 -18.88 -12.05 -26.35
CA VAL A 27 -18.76 -10.93 -25.40
C VAL A 27 -17.38 -10.29 -25.57
N PRO A 28 -17.27 -8.99 -25.90
CA PRO A 28 -15.98 -8.36 -26.14
C PRO A 28 -15.20 -8.23 -24.82
N HIS A 29 -13.93 -8.65 -24.82
CA HIS A 29 -13.00 -8.39 -23.73
C HIS A 29 -12.44 -6.98 -23.93
N VAL A 30 -12.81 -6.04 -23.05
CA VAL A 30 -12.41 -4.64 -23.15
C VAL A 30 -11.55 -4.28 -21.95
N GLY A 31 -10.38 -3.69 -22.20
CA GLY A 31 -9.46 -3.24 -21.16
C GLY A 31 -8.74 -4.39 -20.43
N HIS A 32 -8.21 -4.07 -19.26
CA HIS A 32 -7.48 -5.00 -18.40
C HIS A 32 -7.87 -4.82 -16.94
N ALA A 33 -8.00 -5.92 -16.21
CA ALA A 33 -8.23 -5.94 -14.78
C ALA A 33 -7.19 -6.80 -14.07
N ILE A 34 -6.84 -6.42 -12.84
CA ILE A 34 -6.00 -7.21 -11.94
C ILE A 34 -6.68 -7.23 -10.57
N GLU A 35 -6.81 -8.43 -10.00
CA GLU A 35 -7.33 -8.65 -8.65
C GLU A 35 -6.18 -9.05 -7.72
N ALA A 36 -6.17 -8.46 -6.53
CA ALA A 36 -5.40 -8.93 -5.39
C ALA A 36 -6.34 -9.36 -4.26
N ARG A 37 -6.02 -10.48 -3.62
CA ARG A 37 -6.68 -10.92 -2.38
C ARG A 37 -5.94 -10.31 -1.20
N ILE A 38 -6.64 -9.48 -0.44
CA ILE A 38 -6.11 -8.86 0.76
C ILE A 38 -6.38 -9.80 1.93
N TYR A 39 -5.31 -10.33 2.50
CA TYR A 39 -5.33 -11.32 3.57
C TYR A 39 -4.87 -10.72 4.89
N ALA A 40 -5.51 -11.16 5.97
CA ALA A 40 -5.03 -11.02 7.33
C ALA A 40 -3.91 -12.04 7.58
N GLU A 41 -2.76 -11.80 6.96
CA GLU A 41 -1.54 -12.60 7.07
C GLU A 41 -0.36 -11.67 7.28
N ASP A 42 0.68 -12.14 7.98
CA ASP A 42 1.93 -11.40 8.19
C ASP A 42 3.03 -11.88 7.22
N PRO A 43 3.30 -11.18 6.10
CA PRO A 43 4.35 -11.58 5.17
C PRO A 43 5.74 -11.66 5.81
N LEU A 44 6.04 -10.79 6.78
CA LEU A 44 7.34 -10.72 7.46
C LEU A 44 7.58 -11.91 8.39
N ARG A 45 6.54 -12.69 8.69
CA ARG A 45 6.60 -13.87 9.55
C ARG A 45 6.18 -15.13 8.82
N GLY A 46 6.42 -15.19 7.50
CA GLY A 46 6.10 -16.36 6.68
C GLY A 46 4.60 -16.53 6.44
N PHE A 47 3.88 -15.43 6.25
CA PHE A 47 2.43 -15.40 5.98
C PHE A 47 1.59 -16.06 7.07
N LEU A 48 2.02 -15.98 8.32
CA LEU A 48 1.22 -16.49 9.44
C LEU A 48 -0.13 -15.75 9.48
N PRO A 49 -1.26 -16.48 9.63
CA PRO A 49 -2.56 -15.85 9.77
C PRO A 49 -2.61 -14.91 10.98
N SER A 50 -3.17 -13.73 10.75
CA SER A 50 -3.36 -12.68 11.72
C SER A 50 -4.82 -12.66 12.19
N THR A 51 -5.03 -12.82 13.49
CA THR A 51 -6.35 -12.69 14.13
C THR A 51 -6.42 -11.42 14.96
N GLY A 52 -7.63 -10.91 15.18
CA GLY A 52 -7.86 -9.76 16.04
C GLY A 52 -8.94 -8.82 15.51
N PRO A 53 -9.27 -7.76 16.27
CA PRO A 53 -10.22 -6.76 15.84
C PRO A 53 -9.65 -5.89 14.72
N LEU A 54 -10.46 -5.60 13.69
CA LEU A 54 -10.20 -4.54 12.72
C LEU A 54 -10.53 -3.20 13.36
N LEU A 55 -9.55 -2.58 14.01
CA LEU A 55 -9.72 -1.28 14.69
C LEU A 55 -9.99 -0.15 13.71
N GLN A 56 -9.33 -0.18 12.56
CA GLN A 56 -9.63 0.69 11.42
C GLN A 56 -9.67 -0.13 10.14
N TYR A 57 -10.64 0.19 9.29
CA TYR A 57 -10.77 -0.36 7.95
C TYR A 57 -11.33 0.73 7.03
N LYS A 58 -10.51 1.18 6.07
CA LYS A 58 -10.89 2.14 5.05
C LYS A 58 -10.47 1.62 3.69
N GLU A 59 -11.44 1.48 2.82
CA GLU A 59 -11.25 1.06 1.44
C GLU A 59 -10.72 2.22 0.57
N PRO A 60 -9.96 1.91 -0.50
CA PRO A 60 -9.50 2.89 -1.48
C PRO A 60 -10.68 3.58 -2.19
N PRO A 61 -10.46 4.78 -2.76
CA PRO A 61 -11.46 5.44 -3.59
C PRO A 61 -11.80 4.57 -4.81
N SER A 62 -13.06 4.66 -5.29
CA SER A 62 -13.55 3.88 -6.44
C SER A 62 -12.88 4.24 -7.78
N SER A 63 -12.07 5.31 -7.82
CA SER A 63 -11.22 5.60 -8.97
C SER A 63 -9.89 6.21 -8.54
N ILE A 64 -8.84 5.94 -9.33
CA ILE A 64 -7.48 6.38 -9.09
C ILE A 64 -6.86 6.90 -10.38
N LEU A 65 -6.20 8.06 -10.29
CA LEU A 65 -5.42 8.62 -11.40
C LEU A 65 -4.02 8.02 -11.45
N VAL A 66 -3.63 7.49 -12.60
CA VAL A 66 -2.30 6.95 -12.90
C VAL A 66 -1.63 7.75 -14.01
N LYS A 67 -0.32 7.55 -14.18
CA LYS A 67 0.43 8.18 -15.27
C LYS A 67 0.46 7.19 -16.44
N GLY A 68 -0.22 7.56 -17.53
CA GLY A 68 -0.22 6.78 -18.77
C GLY A 68 1.11 6.88 -19.52
N GLU A 69 1.26 6.06 -20.56
CA GLU A 69 2.50 5.89 -21.32
C GLU A 69 3.06 7.20 -21.92
N GLN A 70 2.20 8.14 -22.33
CA GLN A 70 2.63 9.44 -22.89
C GLN A 70 2.60 10.56 -21.85
N GLY A 71 2.52 10.21 -20.56
CA GLY A 71 2.52 11.15 -19.44
C GLY A 71 1.17 11.81 -19.17
N GLN A 72 0.11 11.46 -19.90
CA GLN A 72 -1.24 11.89 -19.57
C GLN A 72 -1.74 11.23 -18.27
N LYS A 73 -2.73 11.85 -17.63
CA LYS A 73 -3.41 11.24 -16.48
C LYS A 73 -4.52 10.33 -16.99
N GLU A 74 -4.43 9.06 -16.64
CA GLU A 74 -5.45 8.05 -16.96
C GLU A 74 -6.21 7.69 -15.69
N GLU A 75 -7.51 7.42 -15.81
CA GLU A 75 -8.35 7.02 -14.68
C GLU A 75 -8.57 5.51 -14.67
N CYS A 76 -8.17 4.86 -13.58
CA CYS A 76 -8.46 3.46 -13.30
C CYS A 76 -9.66 3.35 -12.37
N GLN A 77 -10.54 2.39 -12.62
CA GLN A 77 -11.66 2.07 -11.73
C GLN A 77 -11.19 1.06 -10.68
N ILE A 78 -11.56 1.29 -9.43
CA ILE A 78 -11.23 0.42 -8.30
C ILE A 78 -12.52 -0.17 -7.76
N ARG A 79 -12.54 -1.49 -7.64
CA ARG A 79 -13.63 -2.25 -7.02
C ARG A 79 -13.09 -3.01 -5.83
N VAL A 80 -13.84 -2.98 -4.74
CA VAL A 80 -13.55 -3.74 -3.53
C VAL A 80 -14.72 -4.64 -3.23
N ASP A 81 -14.46 -5.94 -3.17
CA ASP A 81 -15.41 -6.93 -2.67
C ASP A 81 -14.95 -7.34 -1.27
N SER A 82 -15.57 -6.78 -0.24
CA SER A 82 -15.26 -7.07 1.16
C SER A 82 -16.47 -7.67 1.89
N GLY A 83 -16.18 -8.53 2.86
CA GLY A 83 -17.18 -9.11 3.77
C GLY A 83 -16.98 -8.70 5.22
N VAL A 84 -16.14 -7.68 5.45
CA VAL A 84 -15.69 -7.26 6.78
C VAL A 84 -16.11 -5.82 7.08
N THR A 85 -16.23 -5.48 8.37
CA THR A 85 -16.51 -4.12 8.82
C THR A 85 -15.60 -3.69 9.97
N VAL A 86 -15.49 -2.38 10.18
CA VAL A 86 -14.74 -1.81 11.32
C VAL A 86 -15.31 -2.35 12.64
N GLY A 87 -14.43 -2.79 13.54
CA GLY A 87 -14.76 -3.40 14.83
C GLY A 87 -14.98 -4.92 14.76
N GLN A 88 -15.11 -5.50 13.56
CA GLN A 88 -15.22 -6.95 13.41
C GLN A 88 -13.92 -7.64 13.81
N THR A 89 -14.04 -8.81 14.44
CA THR A 89 -12.88 -9.65 14.76
C THR A 89 -12.64 -10.68 13.66
N ILE A 90 -11.44 -10.68 13.09
CA ILE A 90 -10.96 -11.75 12.23
C ILE A 90 -10.56 -12.93 13.13
N THR A 91 -11.17 -14.08 12.87
CA THR A 91 -11.00 -15.31 13.67
C THR A 91 -10.21 -16.36 12.89
N GLN A 92 -9.60 -17.30 13.61
CA GLN A 92 -8.87 -18.43 13.01
C GLN A 92 -9.76 -19.49 12.34
N TYR A 93 -11.09 -19.38 12.44
CA TYR A 93 -12.01 -20.44 12.03
C TYR A 93 -12.34 -20.44 10.53
N TYR A 94 -11.95 -19.38 9.81
CA TYR A 94 -12.27 -19.18 8.40
C TYR A 94 -11.03 -18.73 7.62
N ASP A 95 -11.16 -18.67 6.30
CA ASP A 95 -10.16 -18.05 5.41
C ASP A 95 -9.84 -16.62 5.89
N PRO A 96 -8.55 -16.23 6.03
CA PRO A 96 -8.19 -14.89 6.54
C PRO A 96 -8.47 -13.74 5.54
N LEU A 97 -9.33 -13.96 4.55
CA LEU A 97 -9.63 -12.99 3.49
C LEU A 97 -10.37 -11.79 4.06
N ILE A 98 -9.78 -10.61 3.90
CA ILE A 98 -10.37 -9.32 4.26
C ILE A 98 -11.22 -8.82 3.09
N SER A 99 -10.63 -8.76 1.89
CA SER A 99 -11.29 -8.27 0.69
C SER A 99 -10.60 -8.77 -0.59
N LYS A 100 -11.30 -8.65 -1.72
CA LYS A 100 -10.69 -8.66 -3.05
C LYS A 100 -10.60 -7.21 -3.52
N LEU A 101 -9.40 -6.78 -3.87
CA LEU A 101 -9.12 -5.48 -4.44
C LEU A 101 -8.87 -5.63 -5.93
N ILE A 102 -9.69 -4.99 -6.75
CA ILE A 102 -9.61 -5.07 -8.20
C ILE A 102 -9.34 -3.67 -8.77
N SER A 103 -8.36 -3.58 -9.66
CA SER A 103 -8.16 -2.40 -10.50
C SER A 103 -8.45 -2.74 -11.95
N TYR A 104 -9.17 -1.85 -12.62
CA TYR A 104 -9.48 -1.94 -14.05
C TYR A 104 -9.00 -0.69 -14.79
N SER A 105 -8.31 -0.90 -15.90
CA SER A 105 -7.96 0.15 -16.86
C SER A 105 -8.60 -0.16 -18.22
N PRO A 106 -9.22 0.83 -18.87
CA PRO A 106 -9.73 0.66 -20.23
C PRO A 106 -8.62 0.66 -21.30
N ILE A 107 -7.39 1.07 -20.96
CA ILE A 107 -6.31 1.33 -21.92
C ILE A 107 -5.33 0.14 -22.02
N ASN A 108 -4.64 -0.19 -20.93
CA ASN A 108 -3.59 -1.22 -20.93
C ASN A 108 -3.42 -1.85 -19.53
N ARG A 109 -2.69 -2.97 -19.48
CA ARG A 109 -2.42 -3.72 -18.24
C ARG A 109 -1.54 -2.95 -17.25
N LEU A 110 -0.56 -2.18 -17.73
CA LEU A 110 0.37 -1.43 -16.86
C LEU A 110 -0.36 -0.36 -16.04
N ASP A 111 -1.36 0.30 -16.63
CA ASP A 111 -2.20 1.27 -15.94
C ASP A 111 -3.02 0.58 -14.84
N ALA A 112 -3.57 -0.62 -15.10
CA ALA A 112 -4.26 -1.40 -14.07
C ALA A 112 -3.32 -1.84 -12.94
N ILE A 113 -2.06 -2.19 -13.24
CA ILE A 113 -1.03 -2.47 -12.22
C ILE A 113 -0.77 -1.23 -11.35
N GLN A 114 -0.56 -0.08 -11.99
CA GLN A 114 -0.34 1.19 -11.29
C GLN A 114 -1.55 1.57 -10.43
N GLY A 115 -2.76 1.38 -10.96
CA GLY A 115 -4.01 1.65 -10.27
C GLY A 115 -4.16 0.78 -9.03
N LEU A 116 -3.87 -0.52 -9.16
CA LEU A 116 -3.90 -1.46 -8.04
C LEU A 116 -2.85 -1.12 -6.97
N ALA A 117 -1.62 -0.80 -7.38
CA ALA A 117 -0.55 -0.43 -6.44
C ALA A 117 -0.89 0.83 -5.62
N LYS A 118 -1.46 1.86 -6.27
CA LYS A 118 -1.95 3.08 -5.59
C LYS A 118 -3.20 2.84 -4.76
N ALA A 119 -4.05 1.89 -5.14
CA ALA A 119 -5.20 1.49 -4.32
C ALA A 119 -4.75 0.82 -3.03
N CYS A 120 -3.71 -0.02 -3.10
CA CYS A 120 -3.05 -0.55 -1.92
C CYS A 120 -2.50 0.57 -1.00
N ASP A 121 -1.88 1.62 -1.55
CA ASP A 121 -1.39 2.77 -0.75
C ASP A 121 -2.52 3.54 -0.04
N SER A 122 -3.75 3.44 -0.54
CA SER A 122 -4.91 4.16 -0.01
C SER A 122 -5.70 3.36 1.02
N TYR A 123 -5.37 2.08 1.22
CA TYR A 123 -5.98 1.24 2.24
C TYR A 123 -5.56 1.69 3.63
N VAL A 124 -6.50 1.65 4.57
CA VAL A 124 -6.18 1.70 6.00
C VAL A 124 -6.70 0.43 6.62
N ILE A 125 -5.81 -0.39 7.17
CA ILE A 125 -6.15 -1.63 7.87
C ILE A 125 -5.33 -1.64 9.16
N GLU A 126 -5.99 -1.52 10.31
CA GLU A 126 -5.32 -1.50 11.61
C GLU A 126 -5.97 -2.46 12.60
N GLY A 127 -5.20 -2.89 13.59
CA GLY A 127 -5.67 -3.71 14.72
C GLY A 127 -5.39 -5.21 14.63
N LEU A 128 -5.05 -5.71 13.44
CA LEU A 128 -4.60 -7.09 13.27
C LEU A 128 -3.21 -7.27 13.89
N GLY A 129 -3.08 -8.15 14.89
CA GLY A 129 -1.86 -8.28 15.69
C GLY A 129 -0.60 -8.64 14.89
N GLY A 130 -0.75 -9.37 13.77
CA GLY A 130 0.33 -9.67 12.82
C GLY A 130 0.23 -8.90 11.49
N GLY A 131 -0.72 -7.96 11.35
CA GLY A 131 -0.86 -7.19 10.12
C GLY A 131 -1.58 -7.93 8.98
N HIS A 132 -1.24 -7.55 7.75
CA HIS A 132 -1.91 -7.94 6.50
C HIS A 132 -0.94 -7.96 5.31
N ASN A 133 -1.32 -8.62 4.21
CA ASN A 133 -0.43 -8.86 3.07
C ASN A 133 -0.30 -7.69 2.06
N VAL A 134 -0.98 -6.55 2.26
CA VAL A 134 -0.99 -5.42 1.30
C VAL A 134 0.41 -5.00 0.84
N ASN A 135 1.39 -4.92 1.76
CA ASN A 135 2.76 -4.51 1.41
C ASN A 135 3.44 -5.52 0.47
N PHE A 136 3.20 -6.82 0.68
CA PHE A 136 3.70 -7.86 -0.21
C PHE A 136 3.06 -7.78 -1.60
N VAL A 137 1.74 -7.56 -1.67
CA VAL A 137 1.04 -7.33 -2.94
C VAL A 137 1.67 -6.15 -3.69
N GLN A 138 1.92 -5.03 -3.01
CA GLN A 138 2.56 -3.87 -3.63
C GLN A 138 3.95 -4.16 -4.16
N ASP A 139 4.73 -4.94 -3.44
CA ASP A 139 6.08 -5.32 -3.85
C ASP A 139 6.05 -6.17 -5.14
N VAL A 140 5.17 -7.18 -5.19
CA VAL A 140 4.95 -8.00 -6.39
C VAL A 140 4.56 -7.14 -7.60
N LEU A 141 3.67 -6.17 -7.42
CA LEU A 141 3.23 -5.27 -8.50
C LEU A 141 4.36 -4.38 -9.04
N ARG A 142 5.44 -4.17 -8.27
CA ARG A 142 6.61 -3.38 -8.67
C ARG A 142 7.66 -4.21 -9.40
N LEU A 143 7.68 -5.54 -9.24
CA LEU A 143 8.62 -6.43 -9.92
C LEU A 143 8.49 -6.30 -11.44
N GLN A 144 9.62 -6.13 -12.11
CA GLN A 144 9.67 -5.93 -13.56
C GLN A 144 9.11 -7.16 -14.30
N ASP A 145 9.42 -8.36 -13.85
CA ASP A 145 8.88 -9.60 -14.40
C ASP A 145 7.35 -9.67 -14.30
N PHE A 146 6.75 -9.22 -13.18
CA PHE A 146 5.29 -9.16 -13.07
C PHE A 146 4.69 -8.14 -14.04
N ARG A 147 5.33 -6.98 -14.21
CA ARG A 147 4.89 -5.91 -15.11
C ARG A 147 4.96 -6.33 -16.57
N ASP A 148 6.00 -7.07 -16.94
CA ASP A 148 6.21 -7.61 -18.29
C ASP A 148 5.39 -8.87 -18.57
N GLY A 149 4.76 -9.45 -17.53
CA GLY A 149 3.91 -10.65 -17.64
C GLY A 149 4.69 -11.97 -17.61
N ASN A 150 5.97 -11.93 -17.25
CA ASN A 150 6.81 -13.10 -17.01
C ASN A 150 6.51 -13.71 -15.64
N THR A 151 5.33 -14.32 -15.49
CA THR A 151 4.85 -14.88 -14.22
C THR A 151 4.69 -16.41 -14.30
N PRO A 152 5.80 -17.19 -14.29
CA PRO A 152 5.72 -18.65 -14.20
C PRO A 152 5.06 -19.07 -12.88
N THR A 153 4.61 -20.32 -12.78
CA THR A 153 3.88 -20.78 -11.58
C THR A 153 4.73 -20.81 -10.31
N ASN A 154 6.05 -20.82 -10.43
CA ASN A 154 7.00 -20.70 -9.32
C ASN A 154 7.52 -19.26 -9.12
N PHE A 155 6.84 -18.25 -9.68
CA PHE A 155 7.27 -16.84 -9.63
C PHE A 155 7.59 -16.37 -8.21
N ILE A 156 6.74 -16.68 -7.23
CA ILE A 156 6.95 -16.28 -5.83
C ILE A 156 8.19 -16.96 -5.24
N ASP A 157 8.38 -18.26 -5.48
CA ASP A 157 9.56 -18.99 -4.98
C ASP A 157 10.87 -18.46 -5.57
N VAL A 158 10.83 -17.95 -6.81
CA VAL A 158 12.00 -17.37 -7.50
C VAL A 158 12.35 -15.99 -6.94
N HIS A 159 11.35 -15.15 -6.69
CA HIS A 159 11.57 -13.77 -6.23
C HIS A 159 11.71 -13.64 -4.71
N TYR A 160 11.13 -14.56 -3.94
CA TYR A 160 11.10 -14.55 -2.48
C TYR A 160 11.54 -15.93 -1.92
N PRO A 161 12.74 -16.43 -2.27
CA PRO A 161 13.17 -17.78 -1.89
C PRO A 161 13.29 -17.98 -0.37
N ASP A 162 13.61 -16.91 0.36
CA ASP A 162 13.75 -16.89 1.81
C ASP A 162 12.55 -16.23 2.52
N GLY A 163 11.47 -15.96 1.78
CA GLY A 163 10.30 -15.22 2.26
C GLY A 163 10.35 -13.73 1.92
N PHE A 164 9.44 -12.96 2.52
CA PHE A 164 9.33 -11.52 2.32
C PHE A 164 9.92 -10.77 3.51
N ASP A 165 11.04 -10.08 3.30
CA ASP A 165 11.72 -9.28 4.34
C ASP A 165 11.30 -7.81 4.34
N GLY A 166 10.36 -7.43 3.46
CA GLY A 166 10.00 -6.04 3.24
C GLY A 166 11.05 -5.27 2.44
N VAL A 167 10.88 -3.95 2.39
CA VAL A 167 11.82 -3.05 1.71
C VAL A 167 12.93 -2.67 2.68
N VAL A 168 14.15 -3.08 2.37
CA VAL A 168 15.34 -2.66 3.10
C VAL A 168 15.87 -1.37 2.46
N LEU A 169 15.78 -0.27 3.20
CA LEU A 169 16.35 1.01 2.79
C LEU A 169 17.87 0.97 2.88
N ASN A 170 18.55 1.51 1.87
CA ASN A 170 20.00 1.71 1.93
C ASN A 170 20.36 2.85 2.90
N GLU A 171 21.65 3.01 3.20
CA GLU A 171 22.11 4.00 4.19
C GLU A 171 21.73 5.44 3.79
N LYS A 172 21.82 5.78 2.50
CA LYS A 172 21.44 7.11 2.01
C LYS A 172 19.94 7.35 2.13
N GLU A 173 19.10 6.36 1.80
CA GLU A 173 17.65 6.46 1.96
C GLU A 173 17.27 6.60 3.44
N MET A 174 17.99 5.92 4.34
CA MET A 174 17.80 6.08 5.78
C MET A 174 18.22 7.46 6.28
N GLU A 175 19.32 8.02 5.77
CA GLU A 175 19.74 9.40 6.05
C GLU A 175 18.70 10.40 5.55
N GLU A 176 18.20 10.25 4.32
CA GLU A 176 17.13 11.08 3.76
C GLU A 176 15.87 11.02 4.63
N LEU A 177 15.48 9.83 5.09
CA LEU A 177 14.34 9.65 5.99
C LEU A 177 14.57 10.33 7.35
N ALA A 178 15.82 10.30 7.87
CA ALA A 178 16.18 11.00 9.08
C ALA A 178 16.06 12.52 8.92
N VAL A 179 16.53 13.08 7.80
CA VAL A 179 16.35 14.51 7.47
C VAL A 179 14.87 14.88 7.42
N ILE A 180 14.05 14.10 6.72
CA ILE A 180 12.61 14.32 6.61
C ILE A 180 11.97 14.31 8.01
N GLY A 181 12.30 13.33 8.84
CA GLY A 181 11.82 13.25 10.23
C GLY A 181 12.20 14.47 11.06
N ALA A 182 13.44 14.96 10.92
CA ALA A 182 13.91 16.16 11.61
C ALA A 182 13.14 17.42 11.18
N LEU A 183 12.96 17.61 9.87
CA LEU A 183 12.23 18.74 9.29
C LEU A 183 10.75 18.76 9.72
N ILE A 184 10.06 17.62 9.65
CA ILE A 184 8.67 17.50 10.10
C ILE A 184 8.58 17.76 11.61
N GLY A 185 9.53 17.24 12.39
CA GLY A 185 9.62 17.48 13.84
C GLY A 185 9.79 18.97 14.16
N GLU A 186 10.64 19.68 13.42
CA GLU A 186 10.82 21.14 13.55
C GLU A 186 9.54 21.90 13.18
N GLN A 187 8.92 21.58 12.04
CA GLN A 187 7.69 22.21 11.61
C GLN A 187 6.57 22.01 12.64
N ARG A 188 6.43 20.81 13.21
CA ARG A 188 5.50 20.52 14.30
C ARG A 188 5.78 21.37 15.54
N ARG A 189 7.04 21.51 15.97
CA ARG A 189 7.40 22.35 17.14
C ARG A 189 7.01 23.81 16.92
N ASN A 190 7.26 24.34 15.73
CA ASN A 190 6.92 25.72 15.37
C ASN A 190 5.40 25.93 15.32
N LEU A 191 4.66 25.00 14.73
CA LEU A 191 3.19 25.09 14.62
C LEU A 191 2.48 24.96 15.97
N LEU A 192 3.02 24.13 16.87
CA LEU A 192 2.38 23.84 18.15
C LEU A 192 2.86 24.72 19.32
N ASN A 193 3.82 25.64 19.12
CA ASN A 193 4.46 26.40 20.21
C ASN A 193 5.00 25.49 21.34
N TYR A 194 5.73 24.42 20.97
CA TYR A 194 6.51 23.63 21.93
C TYR A 194 5.76 22.87 23.06
N PRO A 195 4.65 22.14 22.85
CA PRO A 195 4.29 21.07 23.78
C PRO A 195 5.27 19.93 23.56
N PRO A 196 6.07 19.54 24.58
CA PRO A 196 6.97 18.41 24.43
C PRO A 196 6.16 17.16 24.10
N LEU A 197 6.65 16.32 23.18
CA LEU A 197 6.39 14.89 23.34
C LEU A 197 7.01 14.55 24.71
N PRO A 198 6.32 13.80 25.59
CA PRO A 198 6.88 13.42 26.87
C PRO A 198 8.10 12.51 26.62
N LEU A 199 9.25 13.13 26.45
CA LEU A 199 10.56 12.52 26.37
C LEU A 199 11.21 12.80 27.73
N LEU A 200 11.66 11.71 28.36
CA LEU A 200 12.37 11.68 29.64
C LEU A 200 13.23 12.93 29.85
N GLU A 201 12.99 13.62 30.97
CA GLU A 201 13.73 14.80 31.42
C GLU A 201 15.24 14.51 31.49
N GLY A 202 15.97 14.86 30.44
CA GLY A 202 17.42 14.97 30.44
C GLY A 202 17.81 16.40 30.78
N LYS A 203 18.58 16.57 31.85
CA LYS A 203 19.07 17.85 32.40
C LYS A 203 19.63 18.77 31.31
N GLU A 204 19.23 20.03 31.35
CA GLU A 204 19.88 21.14 30.66
C GLU A 204 21.35 21.24 31.13
N ASP A 205 22.28 21.30 30.18
CA ASP A 205 23.70 21.56 30.43
C ASP A 205 24.02 23.01 30.09
N ASP A 206 24.66 23.68 31.04
CA ASP A 206 24.96 25.11 31.04
C ASP A 206 26.09 25.44 30.05
N GLY A 207 25.73 26.21 29.02
CA GLY A 207 26.64 27.18 28.39
C GLY A 207 27.71 26.65 27.45
N LYS A 208 27.38 26.44 26.17
CA LYS A 208 28.29 26.68 25.03
C LYS A 208 27.54 27.22 23.81
N LYS A 209 28.20 28.16 23.12
CA LYS A 209 27.74 28.96 21.97
C LYS A 209 27.33 28.13 20.76
N GLU A 210 26.28 28.61 20.08
CA GLU A 210 25.88 28.42 18.67
C GLU A 210 26.73 27.44 17.84
N GLU A 211 26.55 26.13 18.07
CA GLU A 211 26.64 25.15 16.99
C GLU A 211 25.24 25.02 16.40
N GLY A 212 25.14 24.95 15.07
CA GLY A 212 23.87 24.83 14.37
C GLY A 212 22.96 23.80 15.04
N LYS A 213 21.65 24.09 15.09
CA LYS A 213 20.67 23.23 15.78
C LYS A 213 20.88 21.79 15.29
N ALA A 214 21.05 20.84 16.21
CA ALA A 214 21.17 19.44 15.88
C ALA A 214 20.04 18.66 16.57
N VAL A 215 19.45 17.70 15.88
CA VAL A 215 18.36 16.86 16.36
C VAL A 215 18.76 15.41 16.15
N ILE A 216 18.54 14.59 17.18
CA ILE A 216 18.67 13.14 17.04
C ILE A 216 17.34 12.58 16.55
N VAL A 217 17.38 11.87 15.42
CA VAL A 217 16.24 11.13 14.87
C VAL A 217 16.51 9.64 15.02
N CYS A 218 15.64 8.94 15.74
CA CYS A 218 15.71 7.50 15.90
C CYS A 218 14.73 6.82 14.93
N LEU A 219 15.25 6.08 13.96
CA LEU A 219 14.45 5.32 12.99
C LEU A 219 14.46 3.84 13.37
N GLY A 220 13.29 3.20 13.45
CA GLY A 220 13.16 1.77 13.81
C GLY A 220 12.75 1.48 15.26
N GLY A 221 12.26 2.48 16.00
CA GLY A 221 11.74 2.30 17.35
C GLY A 221 12.80 1.95 18.40
N MET A 222 12.46 1.06 19.35
CA MET A 222 13.28 0.76 20.54
C MET A 222 14.68 0.20 20.22
N PHE A 223 14.85 -0.43 19.06
CA PHE A 223 16.13 -0.98 18.58
C PHE A 223 16.64 -0.26 17.31
N GLY A 224 16.12 0.94 17.05
CA GLY A 224 16.42 1.71 15.87
C GLY A 224 17.84 2.29 15.83
N LYS A 225 18.26 2.75 14.65
CA LYS A 225 19.51 3.50 14.46
C LYS A 225 19.24 4.99 14.72
N ALA A 226 20.17 5.63 15.43
CA ALA A 226 20.12 7.06 15.71
C ALA A 226 20.94 7.82 14.66
N TYR A 227 20.35 8.90 14.14
CA TYR A 227 20.94 9.80 13.16
C TYR A 227 21.05 11.20 13.75
N ARG A 228 22.22 11.84 13.63
CA ARG A 228 22.43 13.21 14.12
C ARG A 228 22.24 14.19 12.96
N VAL A 229 21.02 14.68 12.82
CA VAL A 229 20.69 15.67 11.78
C VAL A 229 21.09 17.06 12.27
N SER A 230 21.98 17.74 11.55
CA SER A 230 22.51 19.06 11.89
C SER A 230 22.15 20.08 10.82
N TYR A 231 21.66 21.25 11.26
CA TYR A 231 21.31 22.37 10.37
C TYR A 231 22.47 23.34 10.31
N ALA A 232 23.10 23.46 9.15
CA ALA A 232 24.12 24.47 8.91
C ALA A 232 23.48 25.87 8.82
N PRO A 233 24.21 26.95 9.18
CA PRO A 233 23.69 28.32 9.15
C PRO A 233 23.27 28.81 7.75
N ASP A 234 23.78 28.17 6.69
CA ASP A 234 23.45 28.44 5.28
C ASP A 234 22.17 27.72 4.81
N GLY A 235 21.51 26.94 5.68
CA GLY A 235 20.31 26.17 5.38
C GLY A 235 20.58 24.75 4.88
N ASN A 236 21.84 24.33 4.74
CA ASN A 236 22.17 22.95 4.39
C ASN A 236 21.91 22.00 5.57
N VAL A 237 21.47 20.78 5.28
CA VAL A 237 21.27 19.72 6.28
C VAL A 237 22.34 18.66 6.11
N VAL A 238 22.96 18.27 7.23
CA VAL A 238 23.98 17.21 7.29
C VAL A 238 23.49 16.12 8.24
N VAL A 239 23.68 14.85 7.88
CA VAL A 239 23.31 13.67 8.70
C VAL A 239 24.55 12.94 9.16
#